data_AF-A0A6G0WFX7-F1
#
_entry.id   AF-A0A6G0WFX7-F1
#
_cell.length_a   1.000
_cell.length_b   1.000
_cell.length_c   1.000
_cell.angle_alpha   90.00
_cell.angle_beta   90.00
_cell.angle_gamma   90.00
#
_symmetry.space_group_name_H-M   'P 1'
#
loop_
_entity.id
_entity.type
_entity.pdbx_description
1 polymer ?
#
loop_
_entity_poly.entity_id
_entity_poly.type
_entity_poly.pdbx_seq_one_letter_code
_entity_poly.pdbx_strand_id
1 'polypeptide(L)'
;MFKESKLKNSKNRRYSKAFINNENIIFLLSPTGYKFLRDQNILPLPCVSTIHKNLLAVKIGCGESLSVNSRSLTYIGLQDFGNEEQTKLWVFMWSSLTENRVQPIAVFASAGPELNIELSKLVVKAILLMEDAGAHVVGITCDGASTNRTKKQDFKNYIENPFDTSRKVFMFSDVPHVLKNIRNRLFQNKTLTVYPLKFSIKWEHYLNIFKIEGCSLTKVCPKLTKNHFELNNLAKMKVKYAAQIFSRSTAIGIHFYINKKINGFEDSKETINFTLIINDFFDSLNKKYTAEGRINLELIENYYQPLLAKLWGIVS
;
A
#
# COMPACT_ATOMS: atom_id res chain seq x y z
N MET A 1 -33.05 15.93 -13.09
CA MET A 1 -33.87 15.59 -11.90
C MET A 1 -35.32 16.09 -12.01
N PHE A 2 -35.60 17.39 -11.95
CA PHE A 2 -36.98 17.91 -11.81
C PHE A 2 -37.88 17.89 -13.06
N LYS A 3 -37.37 17.53 -14.24
CA LYS A 3 -38.20 17.33 -15.45
C LYS A 3 -38.82 15.93 -15.50
N GLU A 4 -38.12 14.91 -15.01
CA GLU A 4 -38.58 13.52 -15.04
C GLU A 4 -39.53 13.18 -13.88
N SER A 5 -39.52 13.99 -12.81
CA SER A 5 -40.50 13.92 -11.71
C SER A 5 -41.90 14.44 -12.07
N LYS A 6 -42.08 15.09 -13.23
CA LYS A 6 -43.37 15.65 -13.67
C LYS A 6 -44.32 14.63 -14.29
N LEU A 7 -43.90 13.37 -14.44
CA LEU A 7 -44.74 12.31 -15.00
C LEU A 7 -45.63 11.70 -13.91
N LYS A 8 -46.95 11.84 -14.09
CA LYS A 8 -48.00 11.33 -13.17
C LYS A 8 -47.99 9.80 -12.98
N ASN A 9 -47.37 9.05 -13.90
CA ASN A 9 -47.32 7.60 -13.83
C ASN A 9 -46.02 7.11 -13.16
N SER A 10 -46.15 6.31 -12.11
CA SER A 10 -45.02 5.66 -11.41
C SER A 10 -44.42 4.51 -12.22
N LYS A 11 -45.14 3.99 -13.22
CA LYS A 11 -44.71 2.93 -14.14
C LYS A 11 -44.37 3.54 -15.50
N ASN A 12 -43.29 3.05 -16.14
CA ASN A 12 -42.79 3.47 -17.47
C ASN A 12 -42.15 4.88 -17.56
N ARG A 13 -41.45 5.32 -16.51
CA ARG A 13 -40.60 6.52 -16.60
C ARG A 13 -39.43 6.26 -17.57
N ARG A 14 -39.21 7.19 -18.50
CA ARG A 14 -38.04 7.20 -19.38
C ARG A 14 -36.98 8.12 -18.77
N TYR A 15 -35.80 7.56 -18.56
CA TYR A 15 -34.68 8.23 -17.93
C TYR A 15 -33.65 8.62 -18.99
N SER A 16 -33.15 9.85 -18.93
CA SER A 16 -32.00 10.28 -19.73
C SER A 16 -30.72 9.52 -19.33
N LYS A 17 -29.80 9.32 -20.28
CA LYS A 17 -28.54 8.60 -20.03
C LYS A 17 -27.68 9.24 -18.93
N ALA A 18 -27.64 10.58 -18.88
CA ALA A 18 -26.95 11.32 -17.83
C ALA A 18 -27.58 11.11 -16.45
N PHE A 19 -28.91 11.02 -16.37
CA PHE A 19 -29.62 10.72 -15.13
C PHE A 19 -29.30 9.29 -14.65
N ILE A 20 -29.38 8.30 -15.53
CA ILE A 20 -29.02 6.91 -15.19
C ILE A 20 -27.58 6.80 -14.67
N ASN A 21 -26.63 7.53 -15.27
CA ASN A 21 -25.24 7.53 -14.80
C ASN A 21 -25.10 8.07 -13.37
N ASN A 22 -25.83 9.14 -13.02
CA ASN A 22 -25.82 9.67 -11.65
C ASN A 22 -26.48 8.69 -10.66
N GLU A 23 -27.55 8.03 -11.08
CA GLU A 23 -28.23 7.02 -10.26
C GLU A 23 -27.40 5.76 -10.07
N ASN A 24 -26.58 5.38 -11.04
CA ASN A 24 -25.58 4.31 -10.87
C ASN A 24 -24.62 4.64 -9.73
N ILE A 25 -24.18 5.91 -9.60
CA ILE A 25 -23.29 6.34 -8.50
C ILE A 25 -24.00 6.19 -7.15
N ILE A 26 -25.24 6.64 -7.04
CA ILE A 26 -26.03 6.52 -5.79
C ILE A 26 -26.21 5.04 -5.42
N PHE A 27 -26.55 4.20 -6.40
CA PHE A 27 -26.69 2.76 -6.20
C PHE A 27 -25.38 2.08 -5.79
N LEU A 28 -24.24 2.44 -6.40
CA LEU A 28 -22.93 1.89 -6.07
C LEU A 28 -22.44 2.32 -4.68
N LEU A 29 -22.76 3.54 -4.26
CA LEU A 29 -22.42 4.05 -2.93
C LEU A 29 -23.28 3.41 -1.83
N SER A 30 -24.57 3.21 -2.09
CA SER A 30 -25.48 2.59 -1.13
C SER A 30 -26.69 1.93 -1.81
N PRO A 31 -26.62 0.61 -2.11
CA PRO A 31 -27.76 -0.11 -2.68
C PRO A 31 -28.99 -0.10 -1.76
N THR A 32 -28.78 -0.16 -0.45
CA THR A 32 -29.85 -0.09 0.57
C THR A 32 -30.47 1.31 0.64
N GLY A 33 -29.66 2.36 0.65
CA GLY A 33 -30.15 3.74 0.60
C GLY A 33 -30.93 4.02 -0.68
N TYR A 34 -30.44 3.55 -1.82
CA TYR A 34 -31.13 3.65 -3.11
C TYR A 34 -32.51 2.97 -3.08
N LYS A 35 -32.59 1.74 -2.55
CA LYS A 35 -33.87 1.02 -2.40
C LYS A 35 -34.83 1.78 -1.48
N PHE A 36 -34.34 2.26 -0.34
CA PHE A 36 -35.14 3.05 0.60
C PHE A 36 -35.72 4.31 -0.05
N LEU A 37 -34.88 5.11 -0.73
CA LEU A 37 -35.31 6.34 -1.41
C LEU A 37 -36.35 6.08 -2.50
N ARG A 38 -36.22 4.95 -3.19
CA ARG A 38 -37.15 4.51 -4.22
C ARG A 38 -38.47 4.01 -3.61
N ASP A 39 -38.42 3.14 -2.62
CA ASP A 39 -39.58 2.47 -2.04
C ASP A 39 -40.46 3.46 -1.25
N GLN A 40 -39.84 4.46 -0.63
CA GLN A 40 -40.53 5.59 0.01
C GLN A 40 -41.00 6.67 -0.99
N ASN A 41 -40.80 6.46 -2.30
CA ASN A 41 -41.12 7.42 -3.37
C ASN A 41 -40.51 8.82 -3.16
N ILE A 42 -39.42 8.94 -2.41
CA ILE A 42 -38.73 10.21 -2.13
C ILE A 42 -38.10 10.76 -3.41
N LEU A 43 -37.50 9.87 -4.21
CA LEU A 43 -36.93 10.20 -5.51
C LEU A 43 -37.52 9.32 -6.62
N PRO A 44 -37.71 9.85 -7.84
CA PRO A 44 -38.22 9.08 -8.96
C PRO A 44 -37.12 8.20 -9.57
N LEU A 45 -36.68 7.17 -8.83
CA LEU A 45 -35.52 6.35 -9.18
C LEU A 45 -35.87 5.19 -10.13
N PRO A 46 -34.99 4.84 -11.09
CA PRO A 46 -35.10 3.63 -11.88
C PRO A 46 -35.20 2.38 -11.01
N CYS A 47 -35.83 1.32 -11.52
CA CYS A 47 -35.80 0.04 -10.83
C CYS A 47 -34.37 -0.53 -10.81
N VAL A 48 -34.06 -1.30 -9.77
CA VAL A 48 -32.74 -1.93 -9.59
C VAL A 48 -32.35 -2.78 -10.80
N SER A 49 -33.30 -3.46 -11.45
CA SER A 49 -33.04 -4.22 -12.67
C SER A 49 -32.60 -3.35 -13.86
N THR A 50 -33.10 -2.11 -13.96
CA THR A 50 -32.64 -1.15 -14.99
C THR A 50 -31.22 -0.67 -14.70
N ILE A 51 -30.90 -0.41 -13.44
CA ILE A 51 -29.53 -0.05 -13.01
C ILE A 51 -28.57 -1.21 -13.29
N HIS A 52 -28.91 -2.44 -12.90
CA HIS A 52 -28.10 -3.63 -13.18
C HIS A 52 -27.88 -3.82 -14.69
N LYS A 53 -28.94 -3.70 -15.50
CA LYS A 53 -28.83 -3.80 -16.97
C LYS A 53 -27.90 -2.73 -17.55
N ASN A 54 -27.94 -1.51 -16.99
CA ASN A 54 -27.06 -0.43 -17.42
C ASN A 54 -25.61 -0.66 -17.00
N LEU A 55 -25.36 -1.09 -15.76
CA LEU A 55 -24.02 -1.45 -15.28
C LEU A 55 -23.42 -2.62 -16.06
N LEU A 56 -24.20 -3.64 -16.40
CA LEU A 56 -23.77 -4.76 -17.25
C LEU A 56 -23.45 -4.33 -18.69
N ALA A 57 -24.07 -3.25 -19.18
CA ALA A 57 -23.77 -2.70 -20.49
C ALA A 57 -22.46 -1.89 -20.50
N VAL A 58 -21.94 -1.50 -19.34
CA VAL A 58 -20.60 -0.91 -19.22
C VAL A 58 -19.58 -2.02 -19.37
N LYS A 59 -19.03 -2.17 -20.58
CA LYS A 59 -17.87 -3.02 -20.80
C LYS A 59 -16.67 -2.42 -20.07
N ILE A 60 -16.23 -3.04 -18.98
CA ILE A 60 -14.93 -2.75 -18.40
C ILE A 60 -13.91 -3.32 -19.37
N GLY A 61 -13.11 -2.45 -20.00
CA GLY A 61 -12.01 -2.83 -20.87
C GLY A 61 -10.85 -3.41 -20.06
N CYS A 62 -11.08 -4.51 -19.34
CA CYS A 62 -10.01 -5.46 -19.09
C CYS A 62 -9.80 -6.22 -20.42
N GLY A 63 -8.55 -6.52 -20.76
CA GLY A 63 -8.28 -7.51 -21.82
C GLY A 63 -9.19 -8.72 -21.63
N GLU A 64 -9.85 -9.15 -22.71
CA GLU A 64 -10.99 -10.09 -22.73
C GLU A 64 -11.91 -9.98 -21.50
N SER A 65 -13.03 -9.28 -21.66
CA SER A 65 -14.01 -9.02 -20.60
C SER A 65 -14.38 -10.25 -19.77
N LEU A 66 -14.03 -10.23 -18.47
CA LEU A 66 -14.52 -11.16 -17.44
C LEU A 66 -16.06 -11.11 -17.40
N SER A 67 -16.73 -12.07 -18.03
CA SER A 67 -18.17 -12.18 -18.13
C SER A 67 -18.64 -13.54 -17.65
N VAL A 68 -19.60 -13.54 -16.72
CA VAL A 68 -20.18 -14.77 -16.18
C VAL A 68 -21.32 -15.21 -17.09
N ASN A 69 -21.18 -16.39 -17.68
CA ASN A 69 -22.30 -17.05 -18.33
C ASN A 69 -23.18 -17.69 -17.25
N SER A 70 -24.29 -17.02 -16.93
CA SER A 70 -25.22 -17.45 -15.88
C SER A 70 -25.96 -18.76 -16.17
N ARG A 71 -25.88 -19.30 -17.40
CA ARG A 71 -26.48 -20.60 -17.76
C ARG A 71 -25.51 -21.76 -17.61
N SER A 72 -24.21 -21.53 -17.80
CA SER A 72 -23.16 -22.54 -17.65
C SER A 72 -22.32 -22.39 -16.38
N LEU A 73 -22.51 -21.30 -15.62
CA LEU A 73 -21.67 -20.90 -14.48
C LEU A 73 -20.18 -20.75 -14.83
N THR A 74 -19.86 -20.40 -16.08
CA THR A 74 -18.48 -20.23 -16.54
C THR A 74 -18.10 -18.76 -16.66
N TYR A 75 -16.84 -18.44 -16.39
CA TYR A 75 -16.27 -17.10 -16.52
C TYR A 75 -15.51 -17.03 -17.85
N ILE A 76 -15.89 -16.10 -18.73
CA ILE A 76 -15.24 -15.80 -20.02
C ILE A 76 -14.36 -14.58 -19.80
N GLY A 77 -13.14 -14.50 -20.34
CA GLY A 77 -12.24 -13.33 -20.17
C GLY A 77 -11.13 -13.51 -19.14
N LEU A 78 -10.96 -14.74 -18.68
CA LEU A 78 -9.77 -15.17 -17.98
C LEU A 78 -8.78 -15.65 -19.03
N GLN A 79 -7.56 -15.11 -19.04
CA GLN A 79 -6.48 -15.80 -19.72
C GLN A 79 -6.24 -17.08 -18.94
N ASP A 80 -6.71 -18.19 -19.50
CA ASP A 80 -6.63 -19.51 -18.91
C ASP A 80 -5.19 -20.00 -19.00
N PHE A 81 -4.44 -19.89 -17.90
CA PHE A 81 -3.09 -20.44 -17.77
C PHE A 81 -3.12 -21.94 -17.39
N GLY A 82 -4.29 -22.57 -17.34
CA GLY A 82 -4.46 -24.00 -17.08
C GLY A 82 -5.52 -24.32 -16.04
N ASN A 83 -5.82 -25.62 -15.92
CA ASN A 83 -6.90 -26.23 -15.10
C ASN A 83 -6.80 -26.04 -13.56
N GLU A 84 -6.06 -25.06 -13.06
CA GLU A 84 -5.94 -24.80 -11.63
C GLU A 84 -6.84 -23.64 -11.20
N GLU A 85 -7.57 -23.81 -10.08
CA GLU A 85 -8.41 -22.75 -9.50
C GLU A 85 -7.59 -21.47 -9.27
N GLN A 86 -7.96 -20.40 -9.97
CA GLN A 86 -7.30 -19.10 -9.88
C GLN A 86 -7.47 -18.53 -8.46
N THR A 87 -6.38 -18.47 -7.72
CA THR A 87 -6.38 -18.12 -6.29
C THR A 87 -5.97 -16.67 -6.03
N LYS A 88 -5.44 -15.95 -7.04
CA LYS A 88 -4.91 -14.59 -6.87
C LYS A 88 -5.31 -13.66 -8.03
N LEU A 89 -5.55 -12.39 -7.69
CA LEU A 89 -5.78 -11.31 -8.63
C LEU A 89 -4.63 -10.32 -8.58
N TRP A 90 -4.08 -9.96 -9.74
CA TRP A 90 -3.11 -8.89 -9.90
C TRP A 90 -3.84 -7.64 -10.39
N VAL A 91 -3.59 -6.51 -9.72
CA VAL A 91 -4.21 -5.24 -10.07
C VAL A 91 -3.10 -4.23 -10.29
N PHE A 92 -3.07 -3.63 -11.46
CA PHE A 92 -2.25 -2.47 -11.76
C PHE A 92 -3.06 -1.22 -11.51
N MET A 93 -2.51 -0.32 -10.70
CA MET A 93 -3.13 0.96 -10.38
C MET A 93 -2.21 2.09 -10.82
N TRP A 94 -2.79 3.06 -11.49
CA TRP A 94 -2.16 4.35 -11.73
C TRP A 94 -2.51 5.31 -10.60
N SER A 95 -1.53 6.07 -10.13
CA SER A 95 -1.69 7.14 -9.15
C SER A 95 -1.01 8.39 -9.67
N SER A 96 -1.70 9.53 -9.61
CA SER A 96 -1.08 10.82 -9.90
C SER A 96 -0.18 11.25 -8.74
N LEU A 97 0.92 11.94 -9.06
CA LEU A 97 1.81 12.59 -8.09
C LEU A 97 1.39 14.03 -7.79
N THR A 98 0.69 14.68 -8.72
CA THR A 98 0.26 16.08 -8.60
C THR A 98 -1.16 16.20 -8.08
N GLU A 99 -1.99 15.19 -8.34
CA GLU A 99 -3.40 15.17 -7.97
C GLU A 99 -3.72 13.98 -7.08
N ASN A 100 -4.72 14.11 -6.22
CA ASN A 100 -5.22 12.99 -5.42
C ASN A 100 -6.15 12.09 -6.28
N ARG A 101 -5.61 11.50 -7.34
CA ARG A 101 -6.32 10.60 -8.25
C ARG A 101 -5.61 9.26 -8.33
N VAL A 102 -6.42 8.22 -8.21
CA VAL A 102 -5.98 6.83 -8.34
C VAL A 102 -7.00 6.09 -9.19
N GLN A 103 -6.53 5.28 -10.13
CA GLN A 103 -7.38 4.51 -11.03
C GLN A 103 -6.77 3.13 -11.30
N PRO A 104 -7.54 2.03 -11.16
CA PRO A 104 -7.11 0.74 -11.66
C PRO A 104 -7.04 0.77 -13.19
N ILE A 105 -5.91 0.33 -13.76
CA ILE A 105 -5.65 0.36 -15.20
C ILE A 105 -5.64 -1.04 -15.81
N ALA A 106 -5.40 -2.08 -15.02
CA ALA A 106 -5.50 -3.46 -15.46
C ALA A 106 -5.77 -4.40 -14.29
N VAL A 107 -6.52 -5.47 -14.54
CA VAL A 107 -6.77 -6.56 -13.60
C VAL A 107 -6.52 -7.87 -14.32
N PHE A 108 -5.70 -8.73 -13.73
CA PHE A 108 -5.41 -10.07 -14.23
C PHE A 108 -5.72 -11.08 -13.14
N ALA A 109 -6.25 -12.23 -13.51
CA ALA A 109 -6.34 -13.36 -12.60
C ALA A 109 -5.19 -14.33 -12.90
N SER A 110 -4.59 -14.87 -11.85
CA SER A 110 -3.44 -15.75 -11.94
C SER A 110 -3.71 -17.02 -11.12
N ALA A 111 -3.50 -18.16 -11.77
CA ALA A 111 -3.35 -19.45 -11.11
C ALA A 111 -1.86 -19.61 -10.75
N GLY A 112 -1.56 -19.86 -9.48
CA GLY A 112 -0.22 -20.25 -9.04
C GLY A 112 0.88 -19.16 -9.05
N PRO A 113 2.09 -19.51 -8.59
CA PRO A 113 3.26 -18.64 -8.57
C PRO A 113 3.94 -18.64 -9.95
N GLU A 114 3.24 -18.22 -11.00
CA GLU A 114 3.77 -18.29 -12.35
C GLU A 114 4.54 -17.03 -12.76
N LEU A 115 5.82 -17.29 -13.05
CA LEU A 115 6.89 -16.51 -13.68
C LEU A 115 6.88 -14.97 -13.57
N ASN A 116 7.84 -14.45 -12.78
CA ASN A 116 8.32 -13.06 -12.77
C ASN A 116 8.55 -12.44 -14.17
N ILE A 117 8.79 -13.29 -15.19
CA ILE A 117 8.99 -12.88 -16.59
C ILE A 117 7.70 -12.36 -17.22
N GLU A 118 6.53 -12.92 -16.88
CA GLU A 118 5.26 -12.42 -17.42
C GLU A 118 4.85 -11.11 -16.78
N LEU A 119 5.03 -10.99 -15.45
CA LEU A 119 4.73 -9.75 -14.74
C LEU A 119 5.57 -8.58 -15.27
N SER A 120 6.86 -8.80 -15.56
CA SER A 120 7.72 -7.75 -16.11
C SER A 120 7.27 -7.29 -17.50
N LYS A 121 6.80 -8.20 -18.36
CA LYS A 121 6.19 -7.85 -19.66
C LYS A 121 4.91 -7.04 -19.49
N LEU A 122 4.05 -7.40 -18.53
CA LEU A 122 2.83 -6.66 -18.23
C LEU A 122 3.12 -5.24 -17.72
N VAL A 123 4.13 -5.09 -16.87
CA VAL A 123 4.61 -3.78 -16.40
C VAL A 123 5.06 -2.91 -17.57
N VAL A 124 5.90 -3.44 -18.46
CA VAL A 124 6.38 -2.68 -19.64
C VAL A 124 5.22 -2.27 -20.55
N LYS A 125 4.28 -3.19 -20.81
CA LYS A 125 3.08 -2.89 -21.61
C LYS A 125 2.21 -1.81 -20.95
N ALA A 126 2.04 -1.85 -19.63
CA ALA A 126 1.31 -0.83 -18.90
C ALA A 126 1.98 0.55 -19.04
N ILE A 127 3.31 0.64 -18.96
CA ILE A 127 4.04 1.91 -19.15
C ILE A 127 3.78 2.46 -20.55
N LEU A 128 3.94 1.63 -21.59
CA LEU A 128 3.75 2.04 -22.98
C LEU A 128 2.34 2.60 -23.23
N LEU A 129 1.30 1.90 -22.75
CA LEU A 129 -0.09 2.34 -22.92
C LEU A 129 -0.42 3.61 -22.15
N MET A 130 0.17 3.80 -20.97
CA MET A 130 -0.04 5.02 -20.18
C MET A 130 0.64 6.23 -20.82
N GLU A 131 1.87 6.06 -21.33
CA GLU A 131 2.61 7.12 -22.04
C GLU A 131 1.94 7.50 -23.35
N ASP A 132 1.45 6.52 -24.12
CA ASP A 132 0.67 6.75 -25.35
C ASP A 132 -0.64 7.52 -25.07
N ALA A 133 -1.28 7.27 -23.92
CA ALA A 133 -2.43 8.03 -23.45
C ALA A 133 -2.09 9.45 -22.95
N GLY A 134 -0.81 9.84 -22.94
CA GLY A 134 -0.32 11.16 -22.54
C GLY A 134 0.10 11.27 -21.06
N ALA A 135 0.14 10.17 -20.32
CA ALA A 135 0.59 10.17 -18.92
C ALA A 135 2.11 9.93 -18.82
N HIS A 136 2.80 10.78 -18.08
CA HIS A 136 4.24 10.62 -17.86
C HIS A 136 4.50 9.66 -16.67
N VAL A 137 5.03 8.48 -16.95
CA VAL A 137 5.32 7.47 -15.94
C VAL A 137 6.71 7.73 -15.34
N VAL A 138 6.74 8.19 -14.09
CA VAL A 138 7.97 8.52 -13.37
C VAL A 138 8.51 7.34 -12.55
N GLY A 139 7.62 6.47 -12.06
CA GLY A 139 8.05 5.34 -11.26
C GLY A 139 6.97 4.30 -11.00
N ILE A 140 7.41 3.16 -10.48
CA ILE A 140 6.61 1.97 -10.19
C ILE A 140 6.83 1.61 -8.72
N THR A 141 5.75 1.32 -8.00
CA THR A 141 5.82 0.81 -6.63
C THR A 141 5.28 -0.60 -6.56
N CYS A 142 6.06 -1.53 -6.00
CA CYS A 142 5.64 -2.92 -5.79
C CYS A 142 5.79 -3.31 -4.31
N ASP A 143 5.03 -4.33 -3.91
CA ASP A 143 5.24 -4.97 -2.62
C ASP A 143 6.59 -5.73 -2.59
N GLY A 144 7.14 -5.93 -1.40
CA GLY A 144 8.43 -6.59 -1.22
C GLY A 144 8.41 -8.12 -1.37
N ALA A 145 7.42 -8.68 -2.07
CA ALA A 145 7.28 -10.13 -2.29
C ALA A 145 8.50 -10.70 -3.02
N SER A 146 8.84 -11.96 -2.75
CA SER A 146 10.02 -12.63 -3.33
C SER A 146 10.04 -12.64 -4.86
N THR A 147 8.87 -12.67 -5.48
CA THR A 147 8.65 -12.57 -6.94
C THR A 147 9.07 -11.22 -7.52
N ASN A 148 8.93 -10.13 -6.75
CA ASN A 148 9.30 -8.78 -7.16
C ASN A 148 10.77 -8.43 -6.88
N ARG A 149 11.54 -9.37 -6.29
CA ARG A 149 12.95 -9.18 -5.93
C ARG A 149 13.86 -9.83 -6.96
N THR A 150 14.07 -9.17 -8.10
CA THR A 150 15.24 -9.49 -8.94
C THR A 150 16.51 -9.11 -8.17
N LYS A 151 17.42 -10.07 -7.95
CA LYS A 151 18.75 -9.85 -7.38
C LYS A 151 19.54 -8.93 -8.31
N LYS A 152 19.49 -7.62 -8.08
CA LYS A 152 20.30 -6.65 -8.83
C LYS A 152 21.70 -6.61 -8.19
N GLN A 153 22.69 -7.15 -8.90
CA GLN A 153 24.11 -7.04 -8.57
C GLN A 153 24.62 -5.59 -8.70
N ASP A 154 23.94 -4.78 -9.50
CA ASP A 154 24.22 -3.36 -9.65
C ASP A 154 23.10 -2.53 -9.00
N PHE A 155 23.44 -1.61 -8.12
CA PHE A 155 22.54 -0.75 -7.33
C PHE A 155 21.69 0.25 -8.17
N LYS A 156 21.33 -0.09 -9.42
CA LYS A 156 20.46 0.72 -10.28
C LYS A 156 18.99 0.52 -9.91
N ASN A 157 18.41 1.54 -9.28
CA ASN A 157 17.00 1.59 -8.89
C ASN A 157 16.06 2.13 -9.98
N TYR A 158 16.51 2.19 -11.24
CA TYR A 158 15.70 2.66 -12.36
C TYR A 158 15.85 1.73 -13.58
N ILE A 159 14.91 1.86 -14.50
CA ILE A 159 14.99 1.35 -15.87
C ILE A 159 14.86 2.52 -16.84
N GLU A 160 15.39 2.37 -18.05
CA GLU A 160 15.11 3.31 -19.14
C GLU A 160 13.63 3.21 -19.51
N ASN A 161 12.98 4.35 -19.76
CA ASN A 161 11.57 4.35 -20.12
C ASN A 161 11.40 3.71 -21.51
N PRO A 162 10.56 2.66 -21.64
CA PRO A 162 10.39 1.93 -22.90
C PRO A 162 9.71 2.75 -24.00
N PHE A 163 9.03 3.86 -23.66
CA PHE A 163 8.41 4.78 -24.61
C PHE A 163 9.37 5.89 -25.05
N ASP A 164 10.21 6.37 -24.13
CA ASP A 164 11.15 7.48 -24.34
C ASP A 164 12.46 7.23 -23.59
N THR A 165 13.49 6.75 -24.31
CA THR A 165 14.76 6.33 -23.72
C THR A 165 15.55 7.46 -23.05
N SER A 166 15.18 8.73 -23.28
CA SER A 166 15.78 9.88 -22.58
C SER A 166 15.35 9.97 -21.11
N ARG A 167 14.22 9.35 -20.75
CA ARG A 167 13.66 9.36 -19.40
C ARG A 167 13.89 8.05 -18.67
N LYS A 168 13.83 8.15 -17.33
CA LYS A 168 14.00 7.02 -16.42
C LYS A 168 12.70 6.75 -15.70
N VAL A 169 12.41 5.47 -15.48
CA VAL A 169 11.34 5.00 -14.61
C VAL A 169 11.97 4.41 -13.36
N PHE A 170 11.71 5.03 -12.20
CA PHE A 170 12.27 4.61 -10.92
C PHE A 170 11.45 3.49 -10.29
N MET A 171 12.14 2.52 -9.68
CA MET A 171 11.52 1.43 -8.94
C MET A 171 11.54 1.75 -7.45
N PHE A 172 10.36 1.80 -6.84
CA PHE A 172 10.15 2.05 -5.43
C PHE A 172 9.59 0.81 -4.73
N SER A 173 9.95 0.66 -3.46
CA SER A 173 9.38 -0.36 -2.59
C SER A 173 8.31 0.25 -1.70
N ASP A 174 7.33 -0.56 -1.30
CA ASP A 174 6.37 -0.17 -0.28
C ASP A 174 7.08 0.08 1.08
N VAL A 175 7.24 1.35 1.43
CA VAL A 175 7.95 1.82 2.63
C VAL A 175 7.33 1.30 3.93
N PRO A 176 6.00 1.40 4.15
CA PRO A 176 5.29 0.68 5.21
C PRO A 176 5.64 -0.80 5.33
N HIS A 177 5.81 -1.50 4.21
CA HIS A 177 6.20 -2.91 4.21
C HIS A 177 7.66 -3.09 4.66
N VAL A 178 8.57 -2.26 4.18
CA VAL A 178 9.99 -2.25 4.60
C VAL A 178 10.09 -2.09 6.11
N LEU A 179 9.36 -1.13 6.69
CA LEU A 179 9.38 -0.87 8.13
C LEU A 179 8.92 -2.08 8.95
N LYS A 180 7.85 -2.76 8.51
CA LYS A 180 7.36 -4.00 9.14
C LYS A 180 8.40 -5.11 9.08
N ASN A 181 9.08 -5.26 7.94
CA ASN A 181 10.09 -6.28 7.76
C ASN A 181 11.29 -6.04 8.68
N ILE A 182 11.77 -4.80 8.78
CA ILE A 182 12.84 -4.41 9.71
C ILE A 182 12.45 -4.76 11.14
N ARG A 183 11.23 -4.40 11.57
CA ARG A 183 10.72 -4.76 12.90
C ARG A 183 10.69 -6.28 13.10
N ASN A 184 10.12 -7.03 12.15
CA ASN A 184 9.95 -8.48 12.27
C ASN A 184 11.31 -9.18 12.34
N ARG A 185 12.27 -8.76 11.51
CA ARG A 185 13.67 -9.22 11.50
C ARG A 185 14.33 -8.96 12.85
N LEU A 186 14.23 -7.73 13.39
CA LEU A 186 14.80 -7.39 14.69
C LEU A 186 14.14 -8.17 15.83
N PHE A 187 12.82 -8.36 15.78
CA PHE A 187 12.09 -9.15 16.77
C PHE A 187 12.49 -10.63 16.76
N GLN A 188 12.69 -11.22 15.57
CA GLN A 188 13.04 -12.63 15.42
C GLN A 188 14.48 -12.89 15.83
N ASN A 189 15.42 -12.10 15.30
CA ASN A 189 16.85 -12.32 15.53
C ASN A 189 17.35 -11.71 16.85
N LYS A 190 16.51 -10.91 17.53
CA LYS A 190 16.80 -10.12 18.74
C LYS A 190 17.88 -9.06 18.57
N THR A 191 18.72 -9.18 17.56
CA THR A 191 19.78 -8.25 17.22
C THR A 191 19.81 -7.95 15.73
N LEU A 192 20.30 -6.77 15.36
CA LEU A 192 20.50 -6.35 13.99
C LEU A 192 21.82 -5.59 13.88
N THR A 193 22.69 -6.01 12.96
CA THR A 193 23.96 -5.32 12.66
C THR A 193 23.85 -4.70 11.28
N VAL A 194 23.85 -3.38 11.21
CA VAL A 194 23.72 -2.63 9.95
C VAL A 194 25.08 -2.44 9.26
N TYR A 195 26.12 -2.24 10.06
CA TYR A 195 27.50 -2.10 9.60
C TYR A 195 28.40 -3.05 10.41
N PRO A 196 29.29 -3.82 9.76
CA PRO A 196 30.14 -4.79 10.45
C PRO A 196 30.98 -4.22 11.60
N LEU A 197 31.37 -2.94 11.50
CA LEU A 197 32.21 -2.25 12.47
C LEU A 197 31.43 -1.54 13.59
N LYS A 198 30.09 -1.60 13.55
CA LYS A 198 29.24 -0.94 14.56
C LYS A 198 28.63 -1.95 15.52
N PHE A 199 28.31 -1.47 16.72
CA PHE A 199 27.58 -2.26 17.71
C PHE A 199 26.22 -2.72 17.18
N SER A 200 25.77 -3.88 17.65
CA SER A 200 24.49 -4.44 17.26
C SER A 200 23.32 -3.71 17.93
N ILE A 201 22.29 -3.43 17.14
CA ILE A 201 21.00 -2.93 17.64
C ILE A 201 20.29 -4.09 18.32
N LYS A 202 19.85 -3.89 19.57
CA LYS A 202 19.19 -4.96 20.35
C LYS A 202 17.70 -4.68 20.51
N TRP A 203 16.88 -5.70 20.29
CA TRP A 203 15.45 -5.68 20.60
C TRP A 203 15.19 -5.47 22.09
N GLU A 204 16.10 -5.97 22.93
CA GLU A 204 16.03 -5.92 24.38
C GLU A 204 15.90 -4.48 24.91
N HIS A 205 16.57 -3.49 24.31
CA HIS A 205 16.45 -2.09 24.71
C HIS A 205 14.99 -1.59 24.65
N TYR A 206 14.26 -1.94 23.59
CA TYR A 206 12.84 -1.56 23.45
C TYR A 206 11.96 -2.31 24.47
N LEU A 207 12.26 -3.57 24.71
CA LEU A 207 11.52 -4.42 25.64
C LEU A 207 11.75 -4.01 27.10
N ASN A 208 12.94 -3.50 27.44
CA ASN A 208 13.26 -2.97 28.76
C ASN A 208 12.42 -1.73 29.09
N ILE A 209 12.20 -0.82 28.13
CA ILE A 209 11.26 0.31 28.33
C ILE A 209 9.89 -0.21 28.72
N PHE A 210 9.35 -1.17 27.97
CA PHE A 210 8.02 -1.71 28.25
C PHE A 210 7.92 -2.39 29.61
N LYS A 211 8.96 -3.12 30.04
CA LYS A 211 9.03 -3.73 31.37
C LYS A 211 9.03 -2.69 32.49
N ILE A 212 9.86 -1.65 32.36
CA ILE A 212 9.99 -0.58 33.37
C ILE A 212 8.67 0.19 33.49
N GLU A 213 8.07 0.54 32.35
CA GLU A 213 6.82 1.30 32.32
C GLU A 213 5.59 0.46 32.68
N GLY A 214 5.68 -0.87 32.59
CA GLY A 214 4.62 -1.78 33.03
C GLY A 214 4.31 -1.67 34.52
N CYS A 215 5.30 -1.26 35.32
CA CYS A 215 5.18 -1.09 36.77
C CYS A 215 4.98 0.37 37.21
N SER A 216 4.90 1.32 36.27
CA SER A 216 4.84 2.77 36.55
C SER A 216 3.51 3.40 36.13
N LEU A 217 2.99 4.31 36.96
CA LEU A 217 1.84 5.15 36.63
C LEU A 217 2.15 6.18 35.54
N THR A 218 3.37 6.74 35.56
CA THR A 218 3.85 7.72 34.57
C THR A 218 4.74 7.04 33.55
N LYS A 219 4.40 7.17 32.27
CA LYS A 219 5.09 6.51 31.14
C LYS A 219 5.75 7.56 30.24
N VAL A 220 7.00 7.34 29.89
CA VAL A 220 7.75 8.15 28.93
C VAL A 220 7.32 7.81 27.50
N CYS A 221 7.03 6.53 27.26
CA CYS A 221 6.62 5.97 25.98
C CYS A 221 5.22 5.33 26.05
N PRO A 222 4.15 6.10 26.37
CA PRO A 222 2.80 5.55 26.63
C PRO A 222 2.15 4.84 25.43
N LYS A 223 2.68 5.07 24.23
CA LYS A 223 2.23 4.43 22.99
C LYS A 223 2.62 2.95 22.91
N LEU A 224 3.65 2.54 23.64
CA LEU A 224 4.13 1.16 23.66
C LEU A 224 3.20 0.30 24.54
N THR A 225 2.67 -0.74 23.94
CA THR A 225 1.71 -1.67 24.56
C THR A 225 2.16 -3.11 24.35
N LYS A 226 1.54 -4.04 25.06
CA LYS A 226 1.81 -5.50 24.95
C LYS A 226 1.84 -6.00 23.50
N ASN A 227 0.93 -5.49 22.65
CA ASN A 227 0.84 -5.85 21.22
C ASN A 227 2.07 -5.45 20.37
N HIS A 228 2.93 -4.57 20.85
CA HIS A 228 4.18 -4.21 20.17
C HIS A 228 5.25 -5.31 20.33
N PHE A 229 5.18 -6.06 21.44
CA PHE A 229 6.17 -7.07 21.82
C PHE A 229 5.64 -8.50 21.67
N GLU A 230 4.33 -8.68 21.64
CA GLU A 230 3.68 -9.96 21.29
C GLU A 230 3.24 -9.96 19.84
N LEU A 231 4.20 -10.23 18.94
CA LEU A 231 3.95 -10.25 17.50
C LEU A 231 3.24 -11.54 17.04
N ASN A 232 1.93 -11.60 17.26
CA ASN A 232 1.06 -12.57 16.58
C ASN A 232 0.88 -12.23 15.08
N ASN A 233 0.28 -13.13 14.29
CA ASN A 233 0.15 -12.95 12.84
C ASN A 233 -0.55 -11.62 12.45
N LEU A 234 -1.53 -11.18 13.23
CA LEU A 234 -2.24 -9.92 13.00
C LEU A 234 -1.38 -8.70 13.36
N ALA A 235 -0.64 -8.75 14.47
CA ALA A 235 0.25 -7.69 14.91
C ALA A 235 1.46 -7.51 13.97
N LYS A 236 1.97 -8.61 13.40
CA LYS A 236 3.02 -8.57 12.36
C LYS A 236 2.61 -7.77 11.12
N MET A 237 1.32 -7.71 10.81
CA MET A 237 0.84 -6.95 9.65
C MET A 237 0.57 -5.47 9.94
N LYS A 238 0.44 -5.08 11.22
CA LYS A 238 0.14 -3.70 11.61
C LYS A 238 1.39 -2.82 11.54
N VAL A 239 1.41 -1.92 10.55
CA VAL A 239 2.46 -0.89 10.36
C VAL A 239 2.53 0.05 11.57
N LYS A 240 1.39 0.38 12.17
CA LYS A 240 1.28 1.24 13.36
C LYS A 240 2.27 0.84 14.46
N TYR A 241 2.36 -0.45 14.78
CA TYR A 241 3.25 -0.92 15.85
C TYR A 241 4.72 -0.79 15.47
N ALA A 242 5.08 -1.02 14.20
CA ALA A 242 6.44 -0.83 13.73
C ALA A 242 6.85 0.66 13.79
N ALA A 243 5.98 1.56 13.33
CA ALA A 243 6.20 3.00 13.38
C ALA A 243 6.32 3.53 14.82
N GLN A 244 5.51 3.00 15.75
CA GLN A 244 5.57 3.41 17.16
C GLN A 244 6.85 2.91 17.85
N ILE A 245 7.31 1.69 17.57
CA ILE A 245 8.60 1.19 18.06
C ILE A 245 9.74 2.07 17.55
N PHE A 246 9.78 2.32 16.24
CA PHE A 246 10.84 3.11 15.61
C PHE A 246 10.57 4.61 15.63
N SER A 247 9.87 5.11 16.65
CA SER A 247 9.52 6.53 16.75
C SER A 247 10.59 7.34 17.46
N ARG A 248 10.66 8.65 17.13
CA ARG A 248 11.50 9.61 17.85
C ARG A 248 11.23 9.63 19.37
N SER A 249 9.96 9.48 19.78
CA SER A 249 9.62 9.38 21.21
C SER A 249 10.25 8.17 21.89
N THR A 250 10.34 7.03 21.21
CA THR A 250 10.99 5.83 21.75
C THR A 250 12.50 6.04 21.90
N ALA A 251 13.14 6.67 20.91
CA ALA A 251 14.57 7.02 20.98
C ALA A 251 14.87 7.94 22.16
N ILE A 252 14.04 8.97 22.37
CA ILE A 252 14.13 9.86 23.53
C ILE A 252 13.88 9.10 24.84
N GLY A 253 12.93 8.16 24.84
CA GLY A 253 12.67 7.29 25.99
C GLY A 253 13.88 6.46 26.41
N ILE A 254 14.58 5.85 25.45
CA ILE A 254 15.85 5.14 25.72
C ILE A 254 16.86 6.10 26.35
N HIS A 255 17.04 7.29 25.77
CA HIS A 255 17.97 8.30 26.27
C HIS A 255 17.62 8.79 27.69
N PHE A 256 16.32 8.91 28.00
CA PHE A 256 15.86 9.29 29.33
C PHE A 256 16.28 8.25 30.39
N TYR A 257 16.14 6.96 30.09
CA TYR A 257 16.52 5.90 31.03
C TYR A 257 18.03 5.73 31.20
N ILE A 258 18.82 6.02 30.16
CA ILE A 258 20.29 6.16 30.30
C ILE A 258 20.62 7.27 31.30
N ASN A 259 20.02 8.45 31.16
CA ASN A 259 20.28 9.58 32.04
C ASN A 259 19.86 9.30 33.49
N LYS A 260 18.82 8.49 33.68
CA LYS A 260 18.38 8.01 35.01
C LYS A 260 19.24 6.87 35.57
N LYS A 261 20.28 6.43 34.84
CA LYS A 261 21.18 5.33 35.23
C LYS A 261 20.43 4.03 35.54
N ILE A 262 19.38 3.74 34.75
CA ILE A 262 18.70 2.44 34.84
C ILE A 262 19.47 1.41 34.02
N ASN A 263 19.65 0.22 34.59
CA ASN A 263 20.36 -0.88 33.94
C ASN A 263 19.62 -1.37 32.67
N GLY A 264 20.37 -1.94 31.73
CA GLY A 264 19.82 -2.54 30.50
C GLY A 264 19.73 -1.58 29.31
N PHE A 265 20.50 -0.49 29.34
CA PHE A 265 20.61 0.52 28.29
C PHE A 265 22.06 0.96 28.01
N GLU A 266 23.05 0.31 28.63
CA GLU A 266 24.45 0.72 28.63
C GLU A 266 25.06 0.77 27.22
N ASP A 267 24.64 -0.14 26.33
CA ASP A 267 25.07 -0.23 24.94
C ASP A 267 23.99 0.19 23.92
N SER A 268 23.02 0.99 24.36
CA SER A 268 21.87 1.38 23.53
C SER A 268 22.12 2.52 22.55
N LYS A 269 23.33 3.13 22.53
CA LYS A 269 23.67 4.29 21.68
C LYS A 269 23.39 4.04 20.19
N GLU A 270 23.77 2.88 19.65
CA GLU A 270 23.49 2.57 18.25
C GLU A 270 22.00 2.28 18.02
N THR A 271 21.29 1.76 19.02
CA THR A 271 19.84 1.55 18.94
C THR A 271 19.11 2.89 18.81
N ILE A 272 19.48 3.89 19.61
CA ILE A 272 18.92 5.25 19.55
C ILE A 272 19.15 5.86 18.17
N ASN A 273 20.40 5.82 17.69
CA ASN A 273 20.76 6.38 16.40
C ASN A 273 19.97 5.70 15.27
N PHE A 274 19.90 4.37 15.29
CA PHE A 274 19.10 3.61 14.34
C PHE A 274 17.61 3.97 14.41
N THR A 275 17.02 4.08 15.61
CA THR A 275 15.62 4.49 15.78
C THR A 275 15.34 5.84 15.13
N LEU A 276 16.22 6.83 15.36
CA LEU A 276 16.08 8.18 14.78
C LEU A 276 16.19 8.15 13.26
N ILE A 277 17.18 7.44 12.72
CA ILE A 277 17.37 7.27 11.28
C ILE A 277 16.11 6.64 10.64
N ILE A 278 15.57 5.57 11.23
CA ILE A 278 14.37 4.91 10.70
C ILE A 278 13.12 5.79 10.84
N ASN A 279 12.99 6.57 11.92
CA ASN A 279 11.91 7.53 12.09
C ASN A 279 11.94 8.56 10.96
N ASP A 280 13.08 9.24 10.80
CA ASP A 280 13.23 10.33 9.85
C ASP A 280 13.10 9.82 8.41
N PHE A 281 13.56 8.61 8.13
CA PHE A 281 13.33 7.90 6.87
C PHE A 281 11.84 7.71 6.58
N PHE A 282 11.12 7.09 7.53
CA PHE A 282 9.72 6.75 7.34
C PHE A 282 8.87 8.01 7.21
N ASP A 283 9.13 9.02 8.04
CA ASP A 283 8.43 10.30 8.00
C ASP A 283 8.72 11.05 6.70
N SER A 284 9.95 10.98 6.17
CA SER A 284 10.30 11.64 4.90
C SER A 284 9.60 11.02 3.69
N LEU A 285 9.40 9.70 3.70
CA LEU A 285 8.77 8.98 2.57
C LEU A 285 7.25 8.82 2.71
N ASN A 286 6.67 9.13 3.87
CA ASN A 286 5.24 8.98 4.14
C ASN A 286 4.55 10.33 4.43
N LYS A 287 5.10 11.44 3.92
CA LYS A 287 4.50 12.77 4.05
C LYS A 287 3.22 12.87 3.21
N LYS A 288 2.20 13.53 3.76
CA LYS A 288 0.96 13.85 3.04
C LYS A 288 0.93 15.29 2.54
N TYR A 289 1.63 16.21 3.22
CA TYR A 289 1.64 17.63 2.88
C TYR A 289 3.07 18.19 2.86
N THR A 290 3.34 19.11 1.93
CA THR A 290 4.63 19.78 1.76
C THR A 290 5.05 20.63 2.96
N ALA A 291 4.10 21.09 3.77
CA ALA A 291 4.35 21.93 4.96
C ALA A 291 4.85 21.15 6.19
N GLU A 292 4.82 19.81 6.19
CA GLU A 292 5.05 18.98 7.39
C GLU A 292 6.52 18.61 7.66
N GLY A 293 7.52 19.25 7.02
CA GLY A 293 8.87 19.26 7.59
C GLY A 293 10.06 19.52 6.67
N ARG A 294 11.15 20.02 7.28
CA ARG A 294 12.50 20.21 6.73
C ARG A 294 13.06 18.88 6.18
N ILE A 295 13.49 18.86 4.93
CA ILE A 295 14.19 17.74 4.32
C ILE A 295 15.67 18.10 4.29
N ASN A 296 16.53 17.25 4.82
CA ASN A 296 17.95 17.31 4.49
C ASN A 296 18.20 16.28 3.38
N LEU A 297 18.14 16.73 2.12
CA LEU A 297 18.26 15.88 0.93
C LEU A 297 19.62 15.18 0.87
N GLU A 298 20.68 15.79 1.41
CA GLU A 298 22.03 15.20 1.48
C GLU A 298 22.10 13.93 2.34
N LEU A 299 21.22 13.80 3.34
CA LEU A 299 21.13 12.61 4.18
C LEU A 299 20.54 11.43 3.38
N ILE A 300 19.52 11.68 2.54
CA ILE A 300 18.80 10.69 1.71
C ILE A 300 19.73 10.02 0.70
N GLU A 301 20.48 10.81 -0.06
CA GLU A 301 21.36 10.27 -1.11
C GLU A 301 22.59 9.55 -0.54
N ASN A 302 23.24 10.10 0.49
CA ASN A 302 24.52 9.58 0.97
C ASN A 302 24.40 8.43 1.99
N TYR A 303 23.32 8.37 2.78
CA TYR A 303 23.18 7.38 3.85
C TYR A 303 22.01 6.40 3.65
N TYR A 304 20.88 6.85 3.09
CA TYR A 304 19.68 6.02 3.04
C TYR A 304 19.65 5.03 1.89
N GLN A 305 20.20 5.33 0.70
CA GLN A 305 20.29 4.34 -0.39
C GLN A 305 21.13 3.10 -0.02
N PRO A 306 22.35 3.24 0.54
CA PRO A 306 23.15 2.09 0.97
C PRO A 306 22.51 1.35 2.15
N LEU A 307 21.89 2.10 3.08
CA LEU A 307 21.16 1.53 4.22
C LEU A 307 19.94 0.75 3.76
N LEU A 308 19.18 1.26 2.79
CA LEU A 308 18.04 0.57 2.19
C LEU A 308 18.50 -0.66 1.42
N ALA A 309 19.54 -0.56 0.59
CA ALA A 309 20.03 -1.71 -0.16
C ALA A 309 20.58 -2.81 0.77
N LYS A 310 21.23 -2.43 1.87
CA LYS A 310 21.63 -3.37 2.92
C LYS A 310 20.46 -3.89 3.72
N LEU A 311 19.53 -3.06 4.19
CA LEU A 311 18.34 -3.51 4.92
C LEU A 311 17.47 -4.40 4.03
N TRP A 312 17.41 -4.14 2.73
CA TRP A 312 16.73 -4.93 1.72
C TRP A 312 17.44 -6.27 1.46
N GLY A 313 18.77 -6.25 1.28
CA GLY A 313 19.60 -7.46 1.14
C GLY A 313 19.77 -8.25 2.44
N ILE A 314 19.55 -7.60 3.59
CA ILE A 314 19.47 -8.23 4.90
C ILE A 314 18.09 -8.89 4.98
N VAL A 315 16.98 -8.19 4.73
CA VAL A 315 15.59 -8.68 4.82
C VAL A 315 15.27 -9.86 3.87
N SER A 316 16.01 -10.01 2.76
CA SER A 316 15.99 -11.20 1.89
C SER A 316 16.68 -12.42 2.49
#